data_AF-S7QP74-F1
#
_entry.id   AF-S7QP74-F1
#
_cell.length_a   1.000
_cell.length_b   1.000
_cell.length_c   1.000
_cell.angle_alpha   90.00
_cell.angle_beta   90.00
_cell.angle_gamma   90.00
#
_symmetry.space_group_name_H-M   'P 1'
#
loop_
_entity.id
_entity.type
_entity.pdbx_description
1 polymer ?
#
loop_
_entity_poly.entity_id
_entity_poly.type
_entity_poly.pdbx_seq_one_letter_code
_entity_poly.pdbx_strand_id
1 'polypeptide(L)'
;MPKAAVRRNPERSARADAKKNDRVLKDLPAGQSLSMPHYEDPWVNWLTEGDKVWVAFDKHRWNRGVVIGQIIRFLQGQQVLHYRVRFRGDTIASFNPRAGKIKPDNEETRELLVKHGLIPGKAAPALNKHK
;
A
#
# COMPACT_ATOMS: atom_id res chain seq x y z
N MET A 1 9.06 -6.16 -59.51
CA MET A 1 9.31 -6.57 -58.11
C MET A 1 8.79 -5.49 -57.17
N PRO A 2 7.60 -5.61 -56.53
CA PRO A 2 7.12 -4.60 -55.59
C PRO A 2 7.54 -4.96 -54.14
N LYS A 3 8.17 -4.00 -53.44
CA LYS A 3 8.59 -4.12 -52.02
C LYS A 3 7.54 -3.49 -51.09
N ALA A 4 7.32 -4.15 -49.97
CA ALA A 4 6.14 -4.09 -49.10
C ALA A 4 5.82 -2.72 -48.46
N ALA A 5 4.51 -2.49 -48.29
CA ALA A 5 3.92 -1.42 -47.50
C ALA A 5 4.20 -1.61 -46.00
N VAL A 6 4.72 -0.57 -45.36
CA VAL A 6 4.98 -0.50 -43.92
C VAL A 6 3.65 -0.30 -43.19
N ARG A 7 3.14 -1.36 -42.57
CA ARG A 7 2.01 -1.31 -41.64
C ARG A 7 2.45 -0.63 -40.33
N ARG A 8 1.88 0.54 -40.03
CA ARG A 8 2.00 1.18 -38.71
C ARG A 8 1.20 0.36 -37.69
N ASN A 9 1.89 -0.20 -36.71
CA ASN A 9 1.31 -0.91 -35.58
C ASN A 9 0.91 0.10 -34.48
N PRO A 10 -0.38 0.21 -34.09
CA PRO A 10 -0.83 1.20 -33.10
C PRO A 10 -0.61 0.79 -31.62
N GLU A 11 0.01 -0.36 -31.31
CA GLU A 11 -0.04 -0.93 -29.95
C GLU A 11 1.07 -0.52 -28.95
N ARG A 12 2.01 0.37 -29.28
CA ARG A 12 3.08 0.73 -28.31
C ARG A 12 2.98 2.13 -27.71
N SER A 13 1.91 2.86 -27.98
CA SER A 13 1.71 4.24 -27.49
C SER A 13 1.13 4.35 -26.07
N ALA A 14 1.02 3.25 -25.31
CA ALA A 14 0.39 3.24 -23.98
C ALA A 14 1.36 3.16 -22.79
N ARG A 15 2.70 3.21 -22.99
CA ARG A 15 3.69 2.99 -21.90
C ARG A 15 4.24 4.27 -21.25
N ALA A 16 3.65 5.45 -21.46
CA ALA A 16 4.29 6.71 -21.08
C ALA A 16 3.78 7.42 -19.81
N ASP A 17 2.65 7.03 -19.19
CA ASP A 17 1.98 7.95 -18.23
C ASP A 17 1.75 7.43 -16.80
N ALA A 18 2.55 6.47 -16.32
CA ALA A 18 2.45 5.99 -14.93
C ALA A 18 3.50 6.57 -13.97
N LYS A 19 4.22 7.65 -14.34
CA LYS A 19 5.46 8.04 -13.65
C LYS A 19 5.44 9.34 -12.82
N LYS A 20 4.29 9.97 -12.57
CA LYS A 20 4.29 11.32 -11.95
C LYS A 20 3.65 11.51 -10.57
N ASN A 21 3.05 10.50 -9.94
CA ASN A 21 2.37 10.73 -8.64
C ASN A 21 2.78 9.78 -7.49
N ASP A 22 3.97 9.18 -7.54
CA ASP A 22 4.50 8.46 -6.38
C ASP A 22 5.10 9.46 -5.39
N ARG A 23 4.26 9.99 -4.49
CA ARG A 23 4.73 10.79 -3.34
C ARG A 23 5.47 9.85 -2.39
N VAL A 24 6.76 9.68 -2.63
CA VAL A 24 7.69 9.01 -1.72
C VAL A 24 7.72 9.80 -0.41
N LEU A 25 7.11 9.25 0.64
CA LEU A 25 7.29 9.78 1.99
C LEU A 25 8.77 9.54 2.34
N LYS A 26 9.54 10.62 2.52
CA LYS A 26 10.97 10.54 2.87
C LYS A 26 11.12 9.77 4.18
N ASP A 27 11.59 8.53 4.09
CA ASP A 27 11.95 7.73 5.27
C ASP A 27 13.23 8.32 5.88
N LEU A 28 13.18 8.58 7.20
CA LEU A 28 14.29 9.06 8.03
C LEU A 28 15.36 7.95 8.21
N PRO A 29 16.61 8.29 8.55
CA PRO A 29 17.75 7.38 8.44
C PRO A 29 17.66 6.23 9.44
N ALA A 30 17.60 5.01 8.92
CA ALA A 30 17.71 3.79 9.71
C ALA A 30 19.17 3.54 10.09
N GLY A 31 19.57 4.06 11.24
CA GLY A 31 20.70 3.52 11.97
C GLY A 31 20.29 2.20 12.60
N GLN A 32 20.34 1.11 11.83
CA GLN A 32 20.50 -0.25 12.33
C GLN A 32 20.74 -1.20 11.15
N SER A 33 21.95 -1.73 11.10
CA SER A 33 22.29 -2.97 10.42
C SER A 33 21.27 -4.04 10.82
N LEU A 34 20.89 -4.93 9.90
CA LEU A 34 20.62 -6.36 10.14
C LEU A 34 19.96 -6.99 8.89
N SER A 35 20.70 -7.96 8.34
CA SER A 35 20.29 -9.31 7.94
C SER A 35 18.93 -9.52 7.23
N MET A 36 18.96 -10.46 6.27
CA MET A 36 17.78 -11.11 5.68
C MET A 36 16.66 -11.33 6.71
N PRO A 37 15.38 -11.17 6.33
CA PRO A 37 14.27 -11.28 7.28
C PRO A 37 14.37 -12.59 8.05
N HIS A 38 14.52 -12.47 9.38
CA HIS A 38 14.27 -13.58 10.28
C HIS A 38 12.78 -13.92 10.16
N TYR A 39 12.47 -15.20 10.00
CA TYR A 39 11.16 -15.77 9.67
C TYR A 39 10.11 -15.62 10.79
N GLU A 40 10.41 -14.83 11.83
CA GLU A 40 9.67 -14.77 13.10
C GLU A 40 9.06 -13.39 13.40
N ASP A 41 8.92 -12.51 12.42
CA ASP A 41 8.08 -11.33 12.60
C ASP A 41 6.64 -11.67 12.17
N PRO A 42 5.69 -11.84 13.11
CA PRO A 42 4.31 -12.27 12.82
C PRO A 42 3.54 -11.28 11.93
N TRP A 43 4.13 -10.12 11.62
CA TRP A 43 3.54 -9.09 10.80
C TRP A 43 3.92 -9.14 9.32
N VAL A 44 4.67 -10.14 8.86
CA VAL A 44 4.82 -10.42 7.41
C VAL A 44 3.53 -11.08 6.89
N ASN A 45 2.43 -10.34 6.95
CA ASN A 45 1.24 -10.69 6.21
C ASN A 45 1.59 -10.52 4.74
N TRP A 46 1.67 -11.62 4.02
CA TRP A 46 1.86 -11.64 2.57
C TRP A 46 0.60 -11.10 1.91
N LEU A 47 0.52 -9.79 1.77
CA LEU A 47 -0.63 -9.14 1.14
C LEU A 47 -0.63 -9.39 -0.37
N THR A 48 -1.80 -9.65 -0.93
CA THR A 48 -2.03 -9.92 -2.35
C THR A 48 -2.89 -8.83 -2.97
N GLU A 49 -2.90 -8.76 -4.31
CA GLU A 49 -3.76 -7.80 -5.01
C GLU A 49 -5.23 -8.04 -4.66
N GLY A 50 -5.95 -6.97 -4.32
CA GLY A 50 -7.33 -7.03 -3.84
C GLY A 50 -7.46 -7.03 -2.31
N ASP A 51 -6.40 -7.29 -1.56
CA ASP A 51 -6.47 -7.30 -0.10
C ASP A 51 -6.79 -5.92 0.46
N LYS A 52 -7.71 -5.90 1.43
CA LYS A 52 -8.08 -4.70 2.18
C LYS A 52 -7.06 -4.47 3.28
N VAL A 53 -6.62 -3.22 3.40
CA VAL A 53 -5.56 -2.83 4.33
C VAL A 53 -5.86 -1.50 5.00
N TRP A 54 -5.20 -1.25 6.12
CA TRP A 54 -5.07 0.06 6.73
C TRP A 54 -3.67 0.60 6.47
N VAL A 55 -3.59 1.88 6.07
CA VAL A 55 -2.33 2.57 5.79
C VAL A 55 -2.20 3.90 6.55
N ALA A 56 -1.05 4.11 7.17
CA ALA A 56 -0.65 5.35 7.81
C ALA A 56 0.11 6.24 6.81
N PHE A 57 -0.64 6.96 5.97
CA PHE A 57 -0.04 7.93 5.04
C PHE A 57 0.40 9.22 5.75
N ASP A 58 -0.30 9.60 6.81
CA ASP A 58 0.05 10.68 7.71
C ASP A 58 0.25 10.12 9.14
N LYS A 59 0.96 10.86 10.00
CA LYS A 59 1.31 10.40 11.36
C LYS A 59 0.10 10.24 12.29
N HIS A 60 -1.06 10.76 11.91
CA HIS A 60 -2.18 10.96 12.83
C HIS A 60 -3.41 10.13 12.46
N ARG A 61 -3.50 9.58 11.25
CA ARG A 61 -4.68 8.87 10.78
C ARG A 61 -4.32 7.68 9.90
N TRP A 62 -5.03 6.60 10.17
CA TRP A 62 -5.02 5.42 9.33
C TRP A 62 -6.17 5.48 8.33
N ASN A 63 -5.88 5.11 7.09
CA ASN A 63 -6.83 5.16 6.00
C ASN A 63 -7.03 3.76 5.45
N ARG A 64 -8.28 3.41 5.16
CA ARG A 64 -8.57 2.15 4.50
C ARG A 64 -8.16 2.21 3.03
N GLY A 65 -7.55 1.14 2.55
CA GLY A 65 -7.10 1.00 1.18
C GLY A 65 -7.22 -0.42 0.67
N VAL A 66 -6.86 -0.59 -0.60
CA VAL A 66 -6.81 -1.87 -1.30
C VAL A 66 -5.45 -2.02 -1.96
N VAL A 67 -4.82 -3.17 -1.80
CA VAL A 67 -3.56 -3.51 -2.48
C VAL A 67 -3.84 -3.67 -3.97
N ILE A 68 -3.05 -3.00 -4.79
CA ILE A 68 -3.16 -3.00 -6.26
C ILE A 68 -1.89 -3.53 -6.94
N GLY A 69 -0.93 -4.01 -6.15
CA GLY A 69 0.27 -4.65 -6.66
C GLY A 69 1.44 -4.60 -5.69
N GLN A 70 2.52 -5.24 -6.09
CA GLN A 70 3.78 -5.31 -5.35
C GLN A 70 4.91 -4.78 -6.23
N ILE A 71 5.88 -4.11 -5.63
CA ILE A 71 7.11 -3.70 -6.30
C ILE A 71 8.31 -3.98 -5.40
N ILE A 72 9.42 -4.38 -6.01
CA ILE A 72 10.71 -4.49 -5.33
C ILE A 72 11.51 -3.23 -5.64
N ARG A 73 11.97 -2.53 -4.60
CA ARG A 73 12.86 -1.37 -4.72
C ARG A 73 14.26 -1.72 -4.21
N PHE A 74 15.28 -1.17 -4.86
CA PHE A 74 16.64 -1.23 -4.34
C PHE A 74 16.90 0.03 -3.51
N LEU A 75 17.09 -0.14 -2.20
CA LEU A 75 17.41 0.92 -1.26
C LEU A 75 18.71 0.55 -0.56
N GLN A 76 19.72 1.42 -0.63
CA GLN A 76 21.03 1.22 0.03
C GLN A 76 21.67 -0.16 -0.28
N GLY A 77 21.53 -0.63 -1.52
CA GLY A 77 22.06 -1.93 -1.96
C GLY A 77 21.21 -3.15 -1.56
N GLN A 78 20.07 -2.95 -0.89
CA GLN A 78 19.17 -4.02 -0.48
C GLN A 78 17.87 -4.00 -1.30
N GLN A 79 17.35 -5.19 -1.62
CA GLN A 79 16.01 -5.34 -2.19
C GLN A 79 14.96 -5.24 -1.07
N VAL A 80 13.99 -4.35 -1.25
CA VAL A 80 12.92 -4.09 -0.28
C VAL A 80 11.57 -4.21 -0.98
N LEU A 81 10.69 -5.06 -0.45
CA LEU A 81 9.32 -5.22 -0.92
C LEU A 81 8.47 -4.02 -0.50
N HIS A 82 7.73 -3.45 -1.43
CA HIS A 82 6.72 -2.44 -1.17
C HIS A 82 5.37 -2.89 -1.77
N TYR A 83 4.30 -2.69 -1.02
CA TYR A 83 2.93 -2.85 -1.50
C TYR A 83 2.41 -1.54 -2.06
N ARG A 84 1.90 -1.56 -3.29
CA ARG A 84 1.15 -0.44 -3.87
C ARG A 84 -0.28 -0.52 -3.37
N VAL A 85 -0.74 0.55 -2.75
CA VAL A 85 -2.09 0.64 -2.16
C VAL A 85 -2.81 1.83 -2.75
N ARG A 86 -4.06 1.60 -3.16
CA ARG A 86 -5.01 2.67 -3.52
C ARG A 86 -5.91 2.96 -2.31
N PHE A 87 -6.02 4.23 -1.93
CA PHE A 87 -6.79 4.70 -0.77
C PHE A 87 -7.25 6.14 -1.00
N ARG A 88 -8.16 6.66 -0.14
CA ARG A 88 -8.71 8.04 -0.27
C ARG A 88 -9.20 8.35 -1.70
N GLY A 89 -10.04 7.48 -2.27
CA GLY A 89 -10.45 7.56 -3.67
C GLY A 89 -9.35 7.01 -4.59
N ASP A 90 -8.57 7.89 -5.20
CA ASP A 90 -7.58 7.53 -6.24
C ASP A 90 -6.13 7.78 -5.82
N THR A 91 -5.87 8.03 -4.53
CA THR A 91 -4.49 8.17 -4.05
C THR A 91 -3.79 6.82 -4.10
N ILE A 92 -2.64 6.75 -4.78
CA ILE A 92 -1.80 5.56 -4.83
C ILE A 92 -0.47 5.86 -4.15
N ALA A 93 -0.05 5.00 -3.22
CA ALA A 93 1.27 5.08 -2.60
C ALA A 93 1.87 3.69 -2.35
N SER A 94 3.18 3.65 -2.18
CA SER A 94 3.95 2.43 -1.87
C SER A 94 4.31 2.35 -0.40
N PHE A 95 4.03 1.23 0.25
CA PHE A 95 4.28 1.01 1.68
C PHE A 95 5.20 -0.19 1.89
N ASN A 96 6.26 0.01 2.68
CA ASN A 96 7.09 -1.07 3.18
C ASN A 96 6.39 -1.74 4.38
N PRO A 97 6.11 -3.06 4.36
CA PRO A 97 5.48 -3.74 5.48
C PRO A 97 6.28 -3.63 6.78
N ARG A 98 7.61 -3.62 6.70
CA ARG A 98 8.50 -3.49 7.87
C ARG A 98 8.47 -2.11 8.53
N ALA A 99 8.02 -1.09 7.82
CA ALA A 99 7.91 0.26 8.38
C ALA A 99 6.73 0.41 9.34
N GLY A 100 5.88 -0.62 9.49
CA GLY A 100 4.70 -0.57 10.35
C GLY A 100 3.60 0.39 9.88
N LYS A 101 3.69 0.92 8.65
CA LYS A 101 2.73 1.88 8.08
C LYS A 101 1.60 1.22 7.26
N ILE A 102 1.59 -0.11 7.18
CA ILE A 102 0.57 -0.91 6.51
C ILE A 102 0.22 -2.12 7.37
N LYS A 103 -1.07 -2.41 7.51
CA LYS A 103 -1.61 -3.54 8.28
C LYS A 103 -2.81 -4.15 7.55
N PRO A 104 -3.05 -5.47 7.65
CA PRO A 104 -4.23 -6.10 7.05
C PRO A 104 -5.52 -5.57 7.69
N ASP A 105 -6.61 -5.54 6.92
CA ASP A 105 -7.93 -5.15 7.44
C ASP A 105 -8.66 -6.35 8.08
N ASN A 106 -8.12 -6.85 9.19
CA ASN A 106 -8.73 -7.90 10.03
C ASN A 106 -9.30 -7.33 11.34
N GLU A 107 -10.03 -8.15 12.10
CA GLU A 107 -10.69 -7.73 13.34
C GLU A 107 -9.69 -7.23 14.39
N GLU A 108 -8.61 -7.98 14.63
CA GLU A 108 -7.53 -7.60 15.55
C GLU A 108 -6.92 -6.23 15.21
N THR A 109 -6.60 -5.99 13.94
CA THR A 109 -6.06 -4.69 13.50
C THR A 109 -7.07 -3.57 13.72
N ARG A 110 -8.36 -3.81 13.43
CA ARG A 110 -9.41 -2.80 13.69
C ARG A 110 -9.53 -2.49 15.16
N GLU A 111 -9.56 -3.51 16.02
CA GLU A 111 -9.64 -3.32 17.48
C GLU A 111 -8.46 -2.50 18.00
N LEU A 112 -7.24 -2.82 17.58
CA LEU A 112 -6.04 -2.06 17.94
C LEU A 112 -6.15 -0.60 17.47
N LEU A 113 -6.52 -0.37 16.22
CA LEU A 113 -6.65 0.98 15.67
C LEU A 113 -7.76 1.79 16.36
N VAL A 114 -8.88 1.17 16.73
CA VAL A 114 -9.97 1.80 17.49
C VAL A 114 -9.54 2.11 18.92
N LYS A 115 -8.90 1.15 19.60
CA LYS A 115 -8.39 1.31 20.98
C LYS A 115 -7.45 2.51 21.10
N HIS A 116 -6.66 2.77 20.07
CA HIS A 116 -5.73 3.90 20.01
C HIS A 116 -6.32 5.16 19.35
N GLY A 117 -7.61 5.18 19.00
CA GLY A 117 -8.28 6.35 18.41
C GLY A 117 -7.78 6.72 17.01
N LEU A 118 -7.15 5.78 16.30
CA LEU A 118 -6.55 5.98 14.98
C LEU A 118 -7.54 5.83 13.83
N ILE A 119 -8.66 5.14 14.09
CA ILE A 119 -9.83 5.03 13.22
C ILE A 119 -11.09 5.21 14.07
N PRO A 120 -12.21 5.66 13.51
CA PRO A 120 -13.47 5.71 14.24
C PRO A 120 -13.88 4.31 14.70
N GLY A 121 -14.30 4.20 15.96
CA GLY A 121 -14.95 2.99 16.48
C GLY A 121 -16.23 2.68 15.71
N LYS A 122 -16.67 1.41 15.75
CA LYS A 122 -18.00 1.04 15.25
C LYS A 122 -19.01 2.01 15.88
N ALA A 123 -19.67 2.82 15.05
CA ALA A 123 -20.80 3.59 15.51
C ALA A 123 -21.80 2.58 16.10
N ALA A 124 -22.18 2.78 17.36
CA ALA A 124 -23.25 1.99 17.96
C ALA A 124 -24.47 2.04 17.02
N PRO A 125 -25.17 0.91 16.80
CA PRO A 125 -26.40 0.95 16.01
C PRO A 125 -27.31 2.01 16.60
N ALA A 126 -27.76 2.95 15.77
CA ALA A 126 -28.69 3.98 16.17
C ALA A 126 -29.91 3.28 16.79
N LEU A 127 -30.10 3.49 18.09
CA LEU A 127 -31.27 2.97 18.80
C LEU A 127 -32.49 3.65 18.16
N ASN A 128 -33.20 2.90 17.30
CA ASN A 128 -34.47 3.33 16.73
C ASN A 128 -35.46 3.50 17.88
N LYS A 129 -35.57 4.72 18.40
CA LYS A 129 -36.68 5.15 19.25
C LYS A 129 -37.88 5.39 18.32
N HIS A 130 -38.55 4.33 17.90
CA HIS A 130 -39.93 4.47 17.44
C HIS A 130 -40.83 4.50 18.66
N LYS A 131 -41.48 5.66 18.78
CA LYS A 131 -42.45 6.07 19.79
C LYS A 131 -43.84 5.62 19.36
#